data_AF-A0A7J6UH53-F1
#
_entry.id   AF-A0A7J6UH53-F1
#
_cell.length_a   1.000
_cell.length_b   1.000
_cell.length_c   1.000
_cell.angle_alpha   90.00
_cell.angle_beta   90.00
_cell.angle_gamma   90.00
#
_symmetry.space_group_name_H-M   'P 1'
#
loop_
_entity.id
_entity.type
_entity.pdbx_description
1 polymer ?
#
loop_
_entity_poly.entity_id
_entity_poly.type
_entity_poly.pdbx_seq_one_letter_code
_entity_poly.pdbx_strand_id
1 'polypeptide(L)'
;MDPYCLVILGALQYRTVTKKDAGKYPTWDQLFSFRYNNESVIRFVVYDKDTISSDDIVGEAVVSLAAIADKGGDWMGDLQLYRKKNKPAGALNVR
;
A
#
# COMPACT_ATOMS: atom_id res chain seq x y z
N MET A 1 6.93 10.65 -11.81
CA MET A 1 6.75 9.71 -10.70
C MET A 1 6.64 8.34 -11.30
N ASP A 2 7.45 7.43 -10.77
CA ASP A 2 7.53 6.02 -11.07
C ASP A 2 6.99 5.22 -9.87
N PRO A 3 5.68 5.27 -9.58
CA PRO A 3 5.18 4.79 -8.31
C PRO A 3 5.11 3.26 -8.22
N TYR A 4 5.31 2.75 -7.01
CA TYR A 4 4.99 1.37 -6.62
C TYR A 4 4.42 1.35 -5.20
N CYS A 5 3.67 0.29 -4.88
CA CYS A 5 3.10 0.08 -3.56
C CYS A 5 3.79 -1.13 -2.90
N LEU A 6 4.28 -0.94 -1.69
CA LEU A 6 4.76 -1.99 -0.80
C LEU A 6 3.64 -2.36 0.18
N VAL A 7 3.29 -3.64 0.23
CA VAL A 7 2.27 -4.20 1.12
C VAL A 7 2.96 -5.07 2.15
N ILE A 8 2.73 -4.78 3.43
CA ILE A 8 3.45 -5.36 4.56
C ILE A 8 2.45 -5.98 5.53
N LEU A 9 2.63 -7.28 5.80
CA LEU A 9 1.88 -8.04 6.81
C LEU A 9 2.87 -8.76 7.73
N GLY A 10 3.10 -8.23 8.92
CA GLY A 10 4.10 -8.76 9.84
C GLY A 10 5.50 -8.77 9.21
N ALA A 11 6.07 -9.95 9.03
CA ALA A 11 7.36 -10.14 8.35
C ALA A 11 7.25 -10.30 6.82
N LEU A 12 6.04 -10.52 6.29
CA LEU A 12 5.81 -10.68 4.85
C LEU A 12 5.73 -9.32 4.16
N GLN A 13 6.42 -9.19 3.04
CA GLN A 13 6.42 -7.98 2.21
C GLN A 13 6.27 -8.37 0.75
N TYR A 14 5.31 -7.74 0.08
CA TYR A 14 5.15 -7.83 -1.37
C TYR A 14 5.12 -6.43 -1.95
N ARG A 15 5.71 -6.24 -3.12
CA ARG A 15 5.65 -4.97 -3.82
C ARG A 15 4.97 -5.12 -5.16
N THR A 16 4.29 -4.07 -5.59
CA THR A 16 3.79 -3.98 -6.96
C THR A 16 4.92 -3.76 -7.95
N VAL A 17 4.61 -3.88 -9.24
CA VAL A 17 5.47 -3.39 -10.31
C VAL A 17 5.59 -1.88 -10.22
N THR A 18 6.79 -1.36 -10.51
CA THR A 18 6.99 0.08 -10.69
C THR A 18 6.35 0.50 -12.01
N LYS A 19 5.44 1.49 -11.97
CA LYS A 19 4.85 2.07 -13.18
C LYS A 19 5.62 3.32 -13.56
N LYS A 20 6.42 3.26 -14.63
CA LYS A 20 7.21 4.42 -15.09
C LYS A 20 6.32 5.52 -15.66
N ASP A 21 6.64 6.77 -15.33
CA ASP A 21 5.98 7.98 -15.84
C ASP A 21 4.44 7.97 -15.69
N ALA A 22 3.92 7.32 -14.65
CA ALA A 22 2.48 7.08 -14.48
C ALA A 22 1.69 8.31 -13.98
N GLY A 23 2.37 9.41 -13.67
CA GLY A 23 1.75 10.63 -13.17
C GLY A 23 1.12 10.44 -11.78
N LYS A 24 -0.03 11.09 -11.55
CA LYS A 24 -0.68 11.18 -10.22
C LYS A 24 -1.69 10.07 -9.91
N TYR A 25 -2.10 9.30 -10.91
CA TYR A 25 -3.16 8.29 -10.77
C TYR A 25 -2.70 6.93 -11.32
N PRO A 26 -1.66 6.31 -10.71
CA PRO A 26 -1.19 5.00 -11.14
C PRO A 26 -2.20 3.91 -10.81
N THR A 27 -2.31 2.92 -11.70
CA THR A 27 -3.09 1.70 -11.50
C THR A 27 -2.16 0.49 -11.63
N TRP A 28 -2.13 -0.39 -10.61
CA TRP A 28 -1.29 -1.59 -10.63
C TRP A 28 -2.03 -2.85 -11.05
N ASP A 29 -3.31 -3.00 -10.69
CA ASP A 29 -4.14 -4.20 -10.93
C ASP A 29 -3.43 -5.51 -10.55
N GLN A 30 -2.84 -5.53 -9.35
CA GLN A 30 -2.15 -6.70 -8.82
C GLN A 30 -2.84 -7.25 -7.58
N LEU A 31 -3.09 -8.55 -7.61
CA LEU A 31 -3.63 -9.30 -6.50
C LEU A 31 -2.49 -9.85 -5.63
N PHE A 32 -2.65 -9.73 -4.32
CA PHE A 32 -1.74 -10.34 -3.36
C PHE A 32 -2.52 -11.25 -2.42
N SER A 33 -1.96 -12.43 -2.15
CA SER A 33 -2.50 -13.37 -1.17
C SER A 33 -1.48 -13.56 -0.08
N PHE A 34 -1.91 -13.34 1.16
CA PHE A 34 -1.06 -13.45 2.33
C PHE A 34 -1.53 -14.61 3.20
N ARG A 35 -0.58 -15.32 3.81
CA ARG A 35 -0.90 -16.22 4.90
C ARG A 35 -1.04 -15.41 6.18
N TYR A 36 -2.26 -15.29 6.68
CA TYR A 36 -2.57 -14.63 7.94
C TYR A 36 -2.15 -15.50 9.13
N ASN A 37 -1.37 -14.95 10.06
CA ASN A 37 -0.91 -15.59 11.29
C ASN A 37 -1.17 -14.69 12.51
N ASN A 38 -2.39 -14.16 12.62
CA ASN A 38 -2.84 -13.30 13.73
C ASN A 38 -2.15 -11.93 13.80
N GLU A 39 -1.67 -11.39 12.69
CA GLU A 39 -1.22 -10.01 12.64
C GLU A 39 -2.40 -9.05 12.95
N SER A 40 -2.11 -7.92 13.58
CA SER A 40 -3.15 -6.94 13.92
C SER A 40 -3.47 -5.97 12.78
N VAL A 41 -2.49 -5.73 11.90
CA VAL A 41 -2.58 -4.73 10.85
C VAL A 41 -1.87 -5.18 9.58
N ILE A 42 -2.35 -4.67 8.45
CA ILE A 42 -1.66 -4.67 7.16
C ILE A 42 -1.32 -3.22 6.80
N ARG A 43 -0.09 -2.97 6.35
CA ARG A 43 0.39 -1.63 5.97
C ARG A 43 0.61 -1.56 4.47
N PHE A 44 0.18 -0.45 3.87
CA PHE A 44 0.42 -0.09 2.49
C PHE A 44 1.30 1.16 2.47
N VAL A 45 2.40 1.12 1.74
CA VAL A 45 3.31 2.26 1.57
C VAL A 45 3.53 2.48 0.09
N VAL A 46 3.15 3.66 -0.40
CA VAL A 46 3.39 4.06 -1.78
C VAL A 46 4.71 4.82 -1.84
N TYR A 47 5.59 4.37 -2.73
CA TYR A 47 6.88 4.97 -3.01
C TYR A 47 6.89 5.54 -4.42
N ASP A 48 7.65 6.60 -4.63
CA ASP A 48 8.10 7.07 -5.94
C ASP A 48 9.51 6.53 -6.15
N LYS A 49 9.72 5.72 -7.20
CA LYS A 49 11.04 5.16 -7.47
C LYS A 49 11.91 6.22 -8.14
N ASP A 50 12.92 6.67 -7.42
CA ASP A 50 13.95 7.53 -7.99
C ASP A 50 15.15 6.70 -8.46
N THR A 51 15.74 7.10 -9.58
CA THR A 51 16.87 6.35 -10.16
C THR A 51 18.22 6.73 -9.52
N ILE A 52 18.26 7.82 -8.74
CA ILE A 52 19.49 8.46 -8.24
C ILE A 52 19.54 8.55 -6.71
N SER A 53 18.40 8.66 -6.02
CA SER A 53 18.28 8.74 -4.56
C SER A 53 17.56 7.53 -3.96
N SER A 54 17.50 7.44 -2.63
CA SER A 54 16.57 6.52 -1.96
C SER A 54 15.13 6.84 -2.37
N ASP A 55 14.32 5.81 -2.61
CA ASP A 55 12.91 5.97 -3.00
C ASP A 55 12.14 6.84 -2.01
N ASP A 56 11.42 7.82 -2.53
CA ASP A 56 10.66 8.77 -1.72
C ASP A 56 9.29 8.19 -1.32
N ILE A 57 8.96 8.28 -0.02
CA ILE A 57 7.63 7.88 0.46
C ILE A 57 6.61 8.92 -0.02
N VAL A 58 5.70 8.49 -0.89
CA VAL A 58 4.54 9.27 -1.32
C VAL A 58 3.52 9.34 -0.20
N GLY A 59 3.25 8.22 0.46
CA GLY A 59 2.34 8.14 1.61
C GLY A 59 2.07 6.70 2.06
N GLU A 60 1.51 6.56 3.24
CA GLU A 60 1.19 5.27 3.84
C GLU A 60 -0.24 5.20 4.37
N ALA A 61 -0.78 4.00 4.41
CA ALA A 61 -2.04 3.66 5.08
C ALA A 61 -1.87 2.37 5.88
N VAL A 62 -2.64 2.25 6.96
CA VAL A 62 -2.65 1.07 7.83
C VAL A 62 -4.10 0.65 8.02
N VAL A 63 -4.36 -0.64 7.83
CA VAL A 63 -5.69 -1.24 7.99
C VAL A 63 -5.63 -2.24 9.13
N SER A 64 -6.60 -2.16 10.04
CA SER A 64 -6.76 -3.18 11.08
C SER A 64 -7.35 -4.44 10.47
N LEU A 65 -6.66 -5.57 10.69
CA LEU A 65 -7.12 -6.88 10.21
C LEU A 65 -8.27 -7.44 11.03
N ALA A 66 -8.57 -6.87 12.20
CA ALA A 66 -9.77 -7.21 12.95
C ALA A 66 -11.03 -7.01 12.09
N ALA A 67 -11.08 -5.93 11.30
CA ALA A 67 -12.20 -5.65 10.40
C ALA A 67 -12.23 -6.51 9.12
N ILE A 68 -11.13 -7.23 8.83
CA ILE A 68 -10.95 -8.05 7.62
C ILE A 68 -11.19 -9.53 7.94
N ALA A 69 -10.68 -10.01 9.07
CA ALA A 69 -10.86 -11.37 9.53
C ALA A 69 -12.34 -11.72 9.71
N ASP A 70 -13.13 -10.79 10.24
CA ASP A 70 -14.58 -10.96 10.43
C ASP A 70 -15.36 -11.05 9.10
N LYS A 71 -14.76 -10.62 7.97
CA LYS A 71 -15.41 -10.57 6.65
C LYS A 71 -15.03 -11.73 5.71
N GLY A 72 -14.30 -12.73 6.21
CA GLY A 72 -13.96 -13.91 5.43
C GLY A 72 -12.69 -13.80 4.58
N GLY A 73 -11.83 -12.81 4.85
CA GLY A 73 -10.47 -12.72 4.31
C GLY A 73 -10.30 -11.81 3.09
N ASP A 74 -11.36 -11.58 2.32
CA ASP A 74 -11.34 -10.62 1.22
C ASP A 74 -11.65 -9.20 1.73
N TRP A 75 -10.87 -8.22 1.28
CA TRP A 75 -11.08 -6.83 1.66
C TRP A 75 -10.84 -5.89 0.48
N MET A 76 -11.81 -5.00 0.28
CA MET A 76 -11.78 -3.90 -0.68
C MET A 76 -12.08 -2.60 0.06
N GLY A 77 -11.47 -1.50 -0.37
CA GLY A 77 -11.76 -0.19 0.20
C GLY A 77 -10.78 0.89 -0.24
N ASP A 78 -11.20 2.13 0.00
CA ASP A 78 -10.38 3.32 -0.23
C ASP A 78 -9.61 3.69 1.04
N LEU A 79 -8.30 3.81 0.89
CA LEU A 79 -7.37 4.13 1.97
C LEU A 79 -6.81 5.53 1.79
N GLN A 80 -7.11 6.43 2.72
CA GLN A 80 -6.44 7.73 2.79
C GLN A 80 -4.96 7.52 3.13
N LEU A 81 -4.08 7.98 2.25
CA LEU A 81 -2.65 7.96 2.46
C LEU A 81 -2.23 9.18 3.30
N TYR A 82 -1.27 8.97 4.18
CA TYR A 82 -0.66 10.00 5.00
C TYR A 82 0.86 9.99 4.86
N ARG A 83 1.47 11.18 4.90
CA ARG A 83 2.92 11.39 5.05
C ARG A 83 3.26 11.65 6.52
N LYS A 84 4.56 11.79 6.79
CA LYS A 84 5.09 12.26 8.07
C LYS A 84 4.27 13.44 8.62
N LYS A 85 4.04 13.43 9.94
CA LYS A 85 3.21 14.41 10.66
C LYS A 85 1.73 14.41 10.23
N ASN A 86 1.18 13.24 9.88
CA ASN A 86 -0.22 13.03 9.50
C ASN A 86 -0.72 13.96 8.37
N LYS A 87 0.16 14.31 7.42
CA LYS A 87 -0.24 15.14 6.27
C LYS A 87 -0.94 14.27 5.22
N PRO A 88 -2.16 14.61 4.77
CA PRO A 88 -2.84 13.88 3.70
C PRO A 88 -2.00 13.84 2.43
N ALA A 89 -1.98 12.70 1.74
CA ALA A 89 -1.11 12.43 0.60
C ALA A 89 -1.81 11.77 -0.59
N GLY A 90 -3.13 11.81 -0.64
CA GLY A 90 -3.96 11.15 -1.64
C GLY A 90 -4.63 9.88 -1.11
N ALA A 91 -5.14 9.03 -2.00
CA ALA A 91 -5.83 7.80 -1.62
C ALA A 91 -5.34 6.61 -2.45
N LEU A 92 -5.35 5.43 -1.83
CA LEU A 92 -5.10 4.15 -2.47
C LEU A 92 -6.42 3.37 -2.53
N ASN A 93 -6.85 2.99 -3.72
CA ASN A 93 -8.04 2.16 -3.91
C ASN A 93 -7.60 0.70 -3.94
N VAL A 94 -8.14 -0.13 -3.05
CA VAL A 94 -7.98 -1.60 -3.09
C VAL A 94 -9.30 -2.19 -3.56
N ARG A 95 -9.25 -2.95 -4.65
CA ARG A 95 -10.40 -3.56 -5.32
C ARG A 95 -10.13 -5.02 -5.59
#